data_AF-R2QE13-F1
#
_entry.id   AF-R2QE13-F1
#
_cell.length_a   1.000
_cell.length_b   1.000
_cell.length_c   1.000
_cell.angle_alpha   90.00
_cell.angle_beta   90.00
_cell.angle_gamma   90.00
#
_symmetry.space_group_name_H-M   'P 1'
#
loop_
_entity.id
_entity.type
_entity.pdbx_description
1 polymer ?
#
loop_
_entity_poly.entity_id
_entity_poly.type
_entity_poly.pdbx_seq_one_letter_code
_entity_poly.pdbx_strand_id
1 'polypeptide(L)'
;MDNFVAEDFDYYKRTIEIMYQKYYNKRIIMVVAALVIIGAYTAFFQEFMLLNGLMILVLIGVLVFLMGQRGKFSEIYEEFLQANQPAAKIDQIEEDEYSYNILDDQGEKVSINKNGVRNLPSKNKQYTMMVGFEKTFFAKQPLQIIYYDMLDITYEEKFRLKRNGYNSMPRFLRRFSLGNIKASIGNLFSFIFGNIFILFIVFRLLRYIISMLRSFM
;
A
#
# COMPACT_ATOMS: atom_id res chain seq x y z
N MET A 1 19.15 19.22 24.54
CA MET A 1 18.87 19.09 23.10
C MET A 1 17.39 18.88 22.98
N ASP A 2 16.67 19.83 22.38
CA ASP A 2 15.24 19.69 22.13
C ASP A 2 14.98 18.38 21.38
N ASN A 3 14.10 17.53 21.91
CA ASN A 3 13.74 16.27 21.28
C ASN A 3 12.79 16.57 20.10
N PHE A 4 13.38 16.97 18.97
CA PHE A 4 12.63 17.35 17.77
C PHE A 4 11.70 16.23 17.29
N VAL A 5 12.04 14.95 17.55
CA VAL A 5 11.22 13.80 17.19
C VAL A 5 9.88 13.84 17.92
N ALA A 6 9.88 14.11 19.22
CA ALA A 6 8.65 14.19 20.01
C ALA A 6 7.74 15.32 19.50
N GLU A 7 8.33 16.47 19.17
CA GLU A 7 7.59 17.63 18.67
C GLU A 7 7.02 17.40 17.28
N ASP A 8 7.80 16.81 16.38
CA ASP A 8 7.36 16.46 15.03
C ASP A 8 6.22 15.42 15.09
N PHE A 9 6.35 14.39 15.93
CA PHE A 9 5.30 13.38 16.09
C PHE A 9 4.04 13.98 16.74
N ASP A 10 4.14 14.88 17.71
CA ASP A 10 2.94 15.51 18.27
C ASP A 10 2.24 16.40 17.23
N TYR A 11 3.02 17.22 16.51
CA TYR A 11 2.51 18.14 15.51
C TYR A 11 1.85 17.43 14.32
N TYR A 12 2.46 16.35 13.81
CA TYR A 12 1.99 15.67 12.61
C TYR A 12 1.02 14.51 12.87
N LYS A 13 0.75 14.13 14.13
CA LYS A 13 -0.12 12.99 14.50
C LYS A 13 -1.43 12.95 13.71
N ARG A 14 -2.17 14.06 13.69
CA ARG A 14 -3.46 14.17 12.99
C ARG A 14 -3.32 13.96 11.48
N THR A 15 -2.26 14.50 10.88
CA THR A 15 -2.01 14.37 9.44
C THR A 15 -1.75 12.91 9.07
N ILE A 16 -0.91 12.24 9.85
CA ILE A 16 -0.53 10.84 9.65
C ILE A 16 -1.74 9.93 9.90
N GLU A 17 -2.55 10.22 10.93
CA GLU A 17 -3.79 9.51 11.20
C GLU A 17 -4.76 9.57 10.02
N ILE A 18 -4.99 10.77 9.46
CA ILE A 18 -5.88 10.95 8.31
C ILE A 18 -5.36 10.15 7.11
N MET A 19 -4.04 10.15 6.87
CA MET A 19 -3.44 9.34 5.82
C MET A 19 -3.69 7.85 6.03
N TYR A 20 -3.45 7.35 7.25
CA TYR A 20 -3.66 5.96 7.64
C TYR A 20 -5.12 5.53 7.46
N GLN A 21 -6.06 6.31 8.01
CA GLN A 21 -7.48 6.03 7.88
C GLN A 21 -7.93 6.08 6.42
N LYS A 22 -7.46 7.04 5.62
CA LYS A 22 -7.79 7.14 4.19
C LYS A 22 -7.30 5.93 3.40
N TYR A 23 -6.12 5.41 3.73
CA TYR A 23 -5.58 4.20 3.11
C TYR A 23 -6.50 2.99 3.33
N TYR A 24 -6.94 2.75 4.56
CA TYR A 24 -7.86 1.64 4.87
C TYR A 24 -9.28 1.89 4.36
N ASN A 25 -9.81 3.11 4.48
CA ASN A 25 -11.15 3.46 3.99
C ASN A 25 -11.30 3.20 2.49
N LYS A 26 -10.27 3.52 1.69
CA LYS A 26 -10.29 3.21 0.25
C LYS A 26 -10.43 1.70 0.00
N ARG A 27 -9.71 0.86 0.75
CA ARG A 27 -9.77 -0.60 0.63
C ARG A 27 -11.12 -1.16 1.10
N ILE A 28 -11.64 -0.65 2.22
CA ILE A 28 -12.96 -0.99 2.76
C ILE A 28 -14.04 -0.68 1.73
N ILE A 29 -14.05 0.52 1.13
CA ILE A 29 -15.03 0.89 0.10
C ILE A 29 -14.98 -0.05 -1.11
N MET A 30 -13.79 -0.43 -1.57
CA MET A 30 -13.65 -1.40 -2.67
C MET A 30 -14.24 -2.78 -2.32
N VAL A 31 -14.01 -3.26 -1.10
CA VAL A 31 -14.56 -4.54 -0.62
C VAL A 31 -16.08 -4.47 -0.48
N VAL A 32 -16.62 -3.38 0.08
CA VAL A 32 -18.06 -3.15 0.22
C VAL A 32 -18.72 -3.10 -1.16
N ALA A 33 -18.14 -2.38 -2.12
CA ALA A 33 -18.66 -2.33 -3.49
C ALA A 33 -18.69 -3.73 -4.14
N ALA A 34 -17.64 -4.54 -3.95
CA ALA A 34 -17.59 -5.91 -4.45
C ALA A 34 -18.69 -6.79 -3.81
N LEU A 35 -18.90 -6.68 -2.50
CA LEU A 35 -19.97 -7.38 -1.78
C LEU A 35 -21.36 -7.02 -2.32
N VAL A 36 -21.61 -5.73 -2.56
CA VAL A 36 -22.89 -5.25 -3.13
C VAL A 36 -23.11 -5.83 -4.53
N ILE A 37 -22.09 -5.81 -5.40
CA ILE A 37 -22.20 -6.36 -6.77
C ILE A 37 -22.49 -7.86 -6.74
N ILE A 38 -21.76 -8.63 -5.93
CA ILE A 38 -21.94 -10.09 -5.84
C ILE A 38 -23.30 -10.41 -5.23
N GLY A 39 -23.71 -9.70 -4.18
CA GLY A 39 -25.02 -9.87 -3.53
C GLY A 39 -26.17 -9.60 -4.50
N ALA A 40 -26.13 -8.46 -5.20
CA ALA A 40 -27.14 -8.10 -6.19
C ALA A 40 -27.23 -9.12 -7.33
N TYR A 41 -26.08 -9.54 -7.88
CA TYR A 41 -26.04 -10.56 -8.94
C TYR A 41 -26.65 -11.89 -8.46
N THR A 42 -26.25 -12.35 -7.27
CA THR A 42 -26.70 -13.63 -6.71
C THR A 42 -28.20 -13.62 -6.46
N ALA A 43 -28.74 -12.51 -5.95
CA ALA A 43 -30.17 -12.36 -5.71
C ALA A 43 -31.01 -12.39 -7.00
N PHE A 44 -30.51 -11.76 -8.08
CA PHE A 44 -31.25 -11.64 -9.34
C PHE A 44 -31.14 -12.89 -10.22
N PHE A 45 -29.94 -13.43 -10.42
CA PHE A 45 -29.70 -14.54 -11.35
C PHE A 45 -29.72 -15.92 -10.69
N GLN A 46 -29.52 -15.99 -9.36
CA GLN A 46 -29.50 -17.25 -8.61
C GLN A 46 -28.46 -18.29 -9.08
N GLU A 47 -27.51 -17.88 -9.92
CA GLU A 47 -26.43 -18.72 -10.43
C GLU A 47 -25.24 -18.75 -9.45
N PHE A 48 -24.49 -19.86 -9.47
CA PHE A 48 -23.25 -20.04 -8.71
C PHE A 48 -23.40 -19.75 -7.20
N MET A 49 -24.57 -20.00 -6.59
CA MET A 49 -24.87 -19.61 -5.21
C MET A 49 -23.80 -20.06 -4.20
N LEU A 50 -23.32 -21.30 -4.29
CA LEU A 50 -22.31 -21.83 -3.37
C LEU A 50 -20.98 -21.07 -3.50
N LEU A 51 -20.54 -20.80 -4.73
CA LEU A 51 -19.32 -20.03 -4.98
C LEU A 51 -19.47 -18.57 -4.54
N ASN A 52 -20.61 -17.94 -4.85
CA ASN A 52 -20.87 -16.56 -4.45
C ASN A 52 -20.97 -16.42 -2.92
N GLY A 53 -21.59 -17.40 -2.26
CA GLY A 53 -21.61 -17.49 -0.79
C GLY A 53 -20.22 -17.59 -0.20
N LEU A 54 -19.35 -18.45 -0.76
CA LEU A 54 -17.96 -18.55 -0.34
C LEU A 54 -17.19 -17.23 -0.55
N MET A 55 -17.37 -16.58 -1.71
CA MET A 55 -16.73 -15.28 -2.00
C MET A 55 -17.19 -14.20 -1.03
N ILE A 56 -18.50 -14.13 -0.72
CA ILE A 56 -19.05 -13.19 0.26
C ILE A 56 -18.42 -13.42 1.64
N LEU A 57 -18.35 -14.69 2.09
CA LEU A 57 -17.76 -15.04 3.38
C LEU A 57 -16.29 -14.57 3.46
N VAL A 58 -15.49 -14.85 2.42
CA VAL A 58 -14.09 -14.39 2.36
C VAL A 58 -14.01 -12.86 2.39
N LEU A 59 -14.83 -12.17 1.60
CA LEU A 59 -14.83 -10.70 1.57
C LEU A 59 -15.27 -10.07 2.90
N ILE A 60 -16.20 -10.69 3.62
CA ILE A 60 -16.57 -10.27 4.99
C ILE A 60 -15.37 -10.43 5.93
N GLY A 61 -14.65 -11.56 5.88
CA GLY A 61 -13.43 -11.75 6.66
C GLY A 61 -12.38 -10.67 6.37
N VAL A 62 -12.15 -10.35 5.10
CA VAL A 62 -11.26 -9.25 4.68
C VAL A 62 -11.77 -7.90 5.20
N LEU A 63 -13.08 -7.65 5.16
CA LEU A 63 -13.68 -6.41 5.64
C LEU A 63 -13.43 -6.21 7.15
N VAL A 64 -13.70 -7.25 7.95
CA VAL A 64 -13.45 -7.25 9.41
C VAL A 64 -11.97 -7.02 9.70
N PHE A 65 -11.08 -7.71 8.98
CA PHE A 65 -9.64 -7.51 9.11
C PHE A 65 -9.23 -6.05 8.81
N LEU A 66 -9.72 -5.47 7.72
CA LEU A 66 -9.39 -4.08 7.35
C LEU A 66 -9.93 -3.06 8.37
N MET A 67 -11.13 -3.28 8.90
CA MET A 67 -11.68 -2.44 9.97
C MET A 67 -10.86 -2.54 11.25
N GLY A 68 -10.44 -3.75 11.62
CA GLY A 68 -9.54 -3.99 12.76
C GLY A 68 -8.21 -3.25 12.59
N GLN A 69 -7.53 -3.43 11.45
CA GLN A 69 -6.26 -2.73 11.17
C GLN A 69 -6.44 -1.20 11.15
N ARG A 70 -7.54 -0.67 10.61
CA ARG A 70 -7.84 0.77 10.65
C ARG A 70 -7.86 1.33 12.07
N GLY A 71 -8.31 0.55 13.06
CA GLY A 71 -8.38 0.95 14.47
C GLY A 71 -7.03 0.96 15.20
N LYS A 72 -5.99 0.30 14.66
CA LYS A 72 -4.68 0.16 15.32
C LYS A 72 -3.73 1.34 15.12
N PHE A 73 -4.23 2.49 14.66
CA PHE A 73 -3.37 3.63 14.37
C PHE A 73 -2.52 4.04 15.57
N SER A 74 -3.12 4.19 16.75
CA SER A 74 -2.41 4.66 17.95
C SER A 74 -1.26 3.74 18.34
N GLU A 75 -1.48 2.42 18.32
CA GLU A 75 -0.46 1.40 18.64
C GLU A 75 0.72 1.49 17.67
N ILE A 76 0.44 1.47 16.36
CA ILE A 76 1.47 1.56 15.32
C ILE A 76 2.22 2.90 15.39
N TYR A 77 1.50 3.98 15.70
CA TYR A 77 2.09 5.32 15.81
C TYR A 77 3.07 5.42 16.99
N GLU A 78 2.70 4.83 18.13
CA GLU A 78 3.55 4.78 19.32
C GLU A 78 4.78 3.90 19.10
N GLU A 79 4.65 2.78 18.39
CA GLU A 79 5.81 1.94 17.99
C GLU A 79 6.84 2.75 17.18
N PHE A 80 6.38 3.55 16.20
CA PHE A 80 7.28 4.42 15.43
C PHE A 80 7.93 5.51 16.28
N LEU A 81 7.19 6.08 17.23
CA LEU A 81 7.72 7.09 18.14
C LEU A 81 8.82 6.51 19.04
N GLN A 82 8.58 5.31 19.60
CA GLN A 82 9.54 4.61 20.44
C GLN A 82 10.80 4.22 19.66
N ALA A 83 10.64 3.76 18.41
CA ALA A 83 11.76 3.39 17.55
C ALA A 83 12.67 4.58 17.18
N ASN A 84 12.15 5.82 17.23
CA ASN A 84 12.88 7.04 16.91
C ASN A 84 13.32 7.84 18.16
N GLN A 85 13.19 7.26 19.36
CA GLN A 85 13.66 7.85 20.61
C GLN A 85 14.73 6.97 21.27
N PRO A 86 15.75 7.57 21.92
CA PRO A 86 15.93 9.00 22.17
C PRO A 86 16.60 9.79 21.02
N ALA A 87 17.14 9.09 20.02
CA ALA A 87 17.73 9.68 18.82
C ALA A 87 16.98 9.19 17.58
N ALA A 88 16.72 10.10 16.64
CA ALA A 88 16.05 9.76 15.39
C ALA A 88 16.86 8.73 14.59
N LYS A 89 16.19 7.70 14.06
CA LYS A 89 16.79 6.83 13.05
C LYS A 89 16.75 7.58 11.72
N ILE A 90 17.92 7.91 11.17
CA ILE A 90 18.03 8.58 9.88
C ILE A 90 18.31 7.51 8.83
N ASP A 91 17.33 7.26 7.97
CA ASP A 91 17.39 6.25 6.94
C ASP A 91 17.90 6.82 5.62
N GLN A 92 18.70 6.05 4.89
CA GLN A 92 19.12 6.40 3.54
C GLN A 92 18.03 6.02 2.52
N ILE A 93 17.68 6.98 1.66
CA ILE A 93 16.65 6.79 0.63
C ILE A 93 17.29 6.68 -0.76
N GLU A 94 16.93 5.62 -1.46
CA GLU A 94 17.18 5.45 -2.90
C GLU A 94 15.86 5.68 -3.67
N GLU A 95 15.84 6.73 -4.50
CA GLU A 95 14.70 7.07 -5.34
C GLU A 95 14.70 6.27 -6.65
N ASP A 96 13.63 5.48 -6.85
CA ASP A 96 13.28 4.84 -8.13
C ASP A 96 12.12 5.61 -8.80
N GLU A 97 11.76 5.27 -10.04
CA GLU A 97 10.73 5.96 -10.83
C GLU A 97 9.39 6.12 -10.10
N TYR A 98 9.00 5.11 -9.30
CA TYR A 98 7.68 5.07 -8.64
C TYR A 98 7.73 4.76 -7.14
N SER A 99 8.91 4.53 -6.57
CA SER A 99 9.07 4.26 -5.15
C SER A 99 10.27 4.98 -4.55
N TYR A 100 10.19 5.20 -3.25
CA TYR A 100 11.33 5.45 -2.39
C TYR A 100 11.71 4.13 -1.77
N ASN A 101 12.95 3.72 -1.96
CA ASN A 101 13.46 2.50 -1.39
C ASN A 101 14.30 2.86 -0.17
N ILE A 102 13.99 2.28 0.96
CA ILE A 102 14.78 2.38 2.17
C ILE A 102 15.71 1.18 2.20
N LEU A 103 17.01 1.44 2.36
CA LEU A 103 17.99 0.41 2.64
C LEU A 103 18.10 0.31 4.15
N ASP A 104 17.60 -0.78 4.74
CA ASP A 104 17.90 -1.05 6.14
C ASP A 104 19.36 -1.51 6.28
N ASP A 105 19.95 -1.37 7.47
CA ASP A 105 21.34 -1.73 7.78
C ASP A 105 21.66 -3.22 7.49
N GLN A 106 20.61 -4.04 7.34
CA GLN A 106 20.64 -5.47 7.06
C GLN A 106 20.47 -5.81 5.57
N GLY A 107 20.31 -4.81 4.70
CA GLY A 107 20.11 -4.98 3.26
C GLY A 107 18.67 -5.29 2.84
N GLU A 108 17.70 -5.23 3.77
CA GLU A 108 16.28 -5.33 3.42
C GLU A 108 15.78 -4.03 2.78
N LYS A 109 15.12 -4.16 1.62
CA LYS A 109 14.67 -3.02 0.79
C LYS A 109 13.18 -2.77 1.01
N VAL A 110 12.82 -1.85 1.89
CA VAL A 110 11.42 -1.44 2.06
C VAL A 110 11.07 -0.42 0.98
N SER A 111 10.13 -0.78 0.10
CA SER A 111 9.72 0.09 -1.02
C SER A 111 8.44 0.84 -0.68
N ILE A 112 8.53 2.15 -0.49
CA ILE A 112 7.38 3.05 -0.30
C ILE A 112 6.90 3.58 -1.65
N ASN A 113 5.60 3.52 -1.92
CA ASN A 113 5.04 4.07 -3.15
C ASN A 113 5.05 5.60 -3.12
N LYS A 114 5.59 6.27 -4.14
CA LYS A 114 5.54 7.75 -4.24
C LYS A 114 4.12 8.31 -4.22
N ASN A 115 3.16 7.56 -4.75
CA ASN A 115 1.77 7.98 -4.75
C ASN A 115 1.16 7.84 -3.35
N GLY A 116 0.86 8.98 -2.72
CA GLY A 116 0.29 9.04 -1.38
C GLY A 116 1.32 9.28 -0.27
N VAL A 117 2.59 9.52 -0.63
CA VAL A 117 3.62 9.97 0.31
C VAL A 117 3.43 11.45 0.67
N ARG A 118 3.84 11.80 1.88
CA ARG A 118 4.00 13.17 2.37
C ARG A 118 5.40 13.34 2.94
N ASN A 119 6.07 14.40 2.50
CA ASN A 119 7.29 14.89 3.12
C ASN A 119 6.88 16.01 4.07
N LEU A 120 7.15 15.79 5.36
CA LEU A 120 6.78 16.67 6.46
C LEU A 120 8.08 17.29 6.99
N PRO A 121 8.25 18.62 6.89
CA PRO A 121 9.45 19.29 7.39
C PRO A 121 9.62 19.04 8.89
N SER A 122 10.80 18.59 9.29
CA SER A 122 11.13 18.39 10.71
C SER A 122 11.45 19.73 11.38
N LYS A 123 11.24 19.82 12.69
CA LYS A 123 11.78 20.93 13.50
C LYS A 123 13.30 21.01 13.38
N ASN A 124 13.99 19.88 13.22
CA ASN A 124 15.37 19.89 12.78
C ASN A 124 15.43 20.15 11.27
N LYS A 125 15.87 21.35 10.88
CA LYS A 125 15.92 21.80 9.48
C LYS A 125 16.77 20.92 8.55
N GLN A 126 17.65 20.09 9.10
CA GLN A 126 18.45 19.14 8.32
C GLN A 126 17.61 17.96 7.82
N TYR A 127 16.61 17.53 8.59
CA TYR A 127 15.89 16.29 8.31
C TYR A 127 14.47 16.55 7.81
N THR A 128 13.93 15.54 7.14
CA THR A 128 12.53 15.51 6.70
C THR A 128 11.91 14.19 7.12
N MET A 129 10.69 14.26 7.61
CA MET A 129 9.92 13.07 7.93
C MET A 129 9.09 12.68 6.70
N MET A 130 9.42 11.55 6.07
CA MET A 130 8.59 10.96 5.03
C MET A 130 7.58 10.02 5.67
N VAL A 131 6.32 10.23 5.32
CA VAL A 131 5.21 9.36 5.71
C VAL A 131 4.61 8.76 4.46
N GLY A 132 4.51 7.44 4.42
CA GLY A 132 4.04 6.73 3.24
C GLY A 132 3.51 5.34 3.54
N PHE A 133 3.18 4.63 2.47
CA PHE A 133 2.75 3.25 2.56
C PHE A 133 3.64 2.35 1.72
N GLU A 134 3.96 1.18 2.28
CA GLU A 134 4.67 0.13 1.60
C GLU A 134 3.92 -0.27 0.32
N LYS A 135 4.67 -0.48 -0.75
CA LYS A 135 4.17 -0.89 -2.06
C LYS A 135 3.63 -2.32 -2.02
N THR A 136 4.08 -3.13 -1.07
CA THR A 136 3.70 -4.53 -0.91
C THR A 136 2.22 -4.67 -0.57
N PHE A 137 1.52 -5.54 -1.30
CA PHE A 137 0.06 -5.60 -1.24
C PHE A 137 -0.49 -6.16 0.08
N PHE A 138 0.29 -7.06 0.71
CA PHE A 138 -0.04 -7.82 1.92
C PHE A 138 0.86 -7.50 3.12
N ALA A 139 1.45 -6.30 3.15
CA ALA A 139 2.18 -5.85 4.33
C ALA A 139 1.24 -5.89 5.56
N LYS A 140 1.70 -6.56 6.65
CA LYS A 140 0.96 -6.61 7.91
C LYS A 140 0.75 -5.20 8.48
N GLN A 141 1.78 -4.36 8.36
CA GLN A 141 1.79 -2.96 8.73
C GLN A 141 2.32 -2.14 7.54
N PRO A 142 1.43 -1.54 6.73
CA PRO A 142 1.84 -0.85 5.52
C PRO A 142 2.34 0.58 5.78
N LEU A 143 1.99 1.19 6.92
CA LEU A 143 2.42 2.56 7.24
C LEU A 143 3.91 2.59 7.52
N GLN A 144 4.62 3.56 6.92
CA GLN A 144 6.03 3.83 7.14
C GLN A 144 6.22 5.31 7.50
N ILE A 145 6.96 5.57 8.58
CA ILE A 145 7.37 6.91 9.03
C ILE A 145 8.89 6.88 9.17
N ILE A 146 9.58 7.66 8.34
CA ILE A 146 11.06 7.65 8.28
C ILE A 146 11.60 9.07 8.32
N TYR A 147 12.75 9.25 8.95
CA TYR A 147 13.53 10.48 8.82
C TYR A 147 14.66 10.28 7.82
N TYR A 148 14.91 11.28 7.00
CA TYR A 148 16.01 11.26 6.04
C TYR A 148 16.52 12.67 5.78
N ASP A 149 17.74 12.77 5.28
CA ASP A 149 18.29 14.02 4.75
C ASP A 149 17.90 14.14 3.27
N MET A 150 17.21 15.23 2.91
CA MET A 150 16.79 15.49 1.53
C MET A 150 17.98 15.70 0.58
N LEU A 151 19.14 16.10 1.11
CA LEU A 151 20.36 16.31 0.31
C LEU A 151 21.13 15.01 0.06
N ASP A 152 20.83 13.95 0.80
CA ASP A 152 21.51 12.64 0.71
C ASP A 152 20.67 11.58 -0.04
N ILE A 153 19.66 12.01 -0.80
CA ILE A 153 18.85 11.10 -1.63
C ILE A 153 19.71 10.58 -2.79
N THR A 154 19.83 9.27 -2.90
CA THR A 154 20.48 8.58 -4.03
C THR A 154 19.44 8.14 -5.06
N TYR A 155 19.87 7.85 -6.30
CA TYR A 155 18.98 7.40 -7.36
C TYR A 155 19.34 6.00 -7.84
N GLU A 156 18.33 5.16 -8.06
CA GLU A 156 18.56 3.83 -8.65
C GLU A 156 19.14 3.99 -10.07
N GLU A 157 20.22 3.27 -10.39
CA GLU A 157 20.98 3.50 -11.63
C GLU A 157 20.12 3.37 -12.91
N LYS A 158 19.14 2.46 -12.89
CA LYS A 158 18.18 2.28 -14.00
C LYS A 158 17.25 3.48 -14.15
N PHE A 159 16.84 4.10 -13.04
CA PHE A 159 16.05 5.33 -13.05
C PHE A 159 16.89 6.52 -13.52
N ARG A 160 18.16 6.60 -13.08
CA ARG A 160 19.13 7.59 -13.59
C ARG A 160 19.30 7.50 -15.11
N LEU A 161 19.45 6.30 -15.65
CA LEU A 161 19.56 6.04 -17.09
C LEU A 161 18.26 6.34 -17.86
N LYS A 162 17.09 6.06 -17.26
CA LYS A 162 15.78 6.32 -17.87
C LYS A 162 15.41 7.82 -17.88
N ARG A 163 15.74 8.57 -16.82
CA ARG A 163 15.60 10.04 -16.77
C ARG A 163 16.44 10.72 -17.86
N ASN A 164 17.49 10.04 -18.32
CA ASN A 164 18.34 10.45 -19.45
C ASN A 164 17.86 9.93 -20.82
N GLY A 165 16.62 9.45 -20.96
CA GLY A 165 15.95 9.35 -22.27
C GLY A 165 15.68 7.95 -22.85
N TYR A 166 15.86 6.86 -22.10
CA TYR A 166 15.62 5.50 -22.63
C TYR A 166 14.25 4.89 -22.25
N ASN A 167 13.36 4.85 -23.25
CA ASN A 167 12.15 4.04 -23.45
C ASN A 167 11.14 3.81 -22.29
N SER A 168 9.87 4.16 -22.55
CA SER A 168 8.76 4.06 -21.59
C SER A 168 7.85 2.86 -21.89
N MET A 169 7.99 1.78 -21.10
CA MET A 169 6.95 0.76 -21.08
C MET A 169 5.68 1.34 -20.40
N PRO A 170 4.48 1.20 -20.99
CA PRO A 170 3.24 1.75 -20.43
C PRO A 170 2.95 1.28 -18.98
N ARG A 171 2.39 2.19 -18.18
CA ARG A 171 2.23 2.07 -16.72
C ARG A 171 1.46 0.81 -16.26
N PHE A 172 0.49 0.33 -17.06
CA PHE A 172 -0.29 -0.87 -16.71
C PHE A 172 0.45 -2.18 -17.03
N LEU A 173 1.22 -2.22 -18.13
CA LEU A 173 1.93 -3.41 -18.59
C LEU A 173 3.12 -3.77 -17.69
N ARG A 174 3.71 -2.77 -17.03
CA ARG A 174 4.83 -2.98 -16.09
C ARG A 174 4.45 -3.68 -14.79
N ARG A 175 3.17 -3.67 -14.40
CA ARG A 175 2.67 -4.47 -13.26
C ARG A 175 2.81 -5.97 -13.49
N PHE A 176 2.94 -6.37 -14.76
CA PHE A 176 3.15 -7.76 -15.21
C PHE A 176 4.58 -7.99 -15.71
N SER A 177 5.54 -7.11 -15.39
CA SER A 177 6.92 -7.27 -15.86
C SER A 177 7.61 -8.45 -15.17
N LEU A 178 8.47 -9.15 -15.92
CA LEU A 178 9.23 -10.32 -15.44
C LEU A 178 10.06 -10.02 -14.17
N GLY A 179 10.51 -8.77 -13.98
CA GLY A 179 11.26 -8.37 -12.78
C GLY A 179 10.40 -8.30 -11.52
N ASN A 180 9.19 -7.76 -11.60
CA ASN A 180 8.23 -7.75 -10.49
C ASN A 180 7.71 -9.16 -10.18
N ILE A 181 7.58 -9.99 -11.21
CA ILE A 181 7.26 -11.42 -11.06
C ILE A 181 8.41 -12.10 -10.33
N LYS A 182 9.67 -11.92 -10.75
CA LYS A 182 10.84 -12.58 -10.15
C LYS A 182 11.11 -12.17 -8.70
N ALA A 183 10.91 -10.90 -8.35
CA ALA A 183 10.97 -10.43 -6.97
C ALA A 183 9.85 -11.03 -6.08
N SER A 184 8.73 -11.44 -6.69
CA SER A 184 7.61 -12.10 -6.01
C SER A 184 7.66 -13.64 -6.05
N ILE A 185 8.60 -14.25 -6.79
CA ILE A 185 8.76 -15.71 -6.94
C ILE A 185 9.25 -16.37 -5.64
N GLY A 186 9.99 -15.64 -4.79
CA GLY A 186 10.43 -16.15 -3.49
C GLY A 186 9.27 -16.57 -2.56
N ASN A 187 8.04 -16.16 -2.88
CA ASN A 187 6.85 -16.47 -2.12
C ASN A 187 5.69 -16.89 -3.05
N LEU A 188 5.89 -17.95 -3.83
CA LEU A 188 4.93 -18.51 -4.81
C LEU A 188 3.51 -18.68 -4.26
N PHE A 189 3.35 -19.08 -2.99
CA PHE A 189 2.05 -19.20 -2.33
C PHE A 189 1.35 -17.85 -2.14
N SER A 190 2.06 -16.80 -1.73
CA SER A 190 1.46 -15.46 -1.55
C SER A 190 1.15 -14.79 -2.89
N PHE A 191 1.95 -15.06 -3.92
CA PHE A 191 1.71 -14.57 -5.27
C PHE A 191 0.49 -15.24 -5.92
N ILE A 192 0.39 -16.57 -5.84
CA ILE A 192 -0.75 -17.35 -6.40
C ILE A 192 -2.03 -17.00 -5.65
N PHE A 193 -2.07 -17.12 -4.33
CA PHE A 193 -3.30 -16.87 -3.58
C PHE A 193 -3.67 -15.38 -3.51
N GLY A 194 -2.69 -14.47 -3.52
CA GLY A 194 -2.97 -13.05 -3.48
C GLY A 194 -3.42 -12.48 -4.82
N ASN A 195 -2.56 -12.60 -5.85
CA ASN A 195 -2.81 -11.94 -7.13
C ASN A 195 -3.83 -12.69 -7.99
N ILE A 196 -3.81 -14.03 -8.02
CA ILE A 196 -4.77 -14.80 -8.84
C ILE A 196 -6.18 -14.71 -8.25
N PHE A 197 -6.31 -14.74 -6.92
CA PHE A 197 -7.61 -14.58 -6.27
C PHE A 197 -8.20 -13.19 -6.52
N ILE A 198 -7.39 -12.12 -6.43
CA ILE A 198 -7.84 -10.77 -6.78
C ILE A 198 -8.27 -10.70 -8.25
N LEU A 199 -7.47 -11.26 -9.17
CA LEU A 199 -7.81 -11.30 -10.59
C LEU A 199 -9.09 -12.09 -10.85
N PHE A 200 -9.30 -13.20 -10.14
CA PHE A 200 -10.51 -13.99 -10.21
C PHE A 200 -11.74 -13.20 -9.74
N ILE A 201 -11.64 -12.51 -8.59
CA ILE A 201 -12.70 -11.62 -8.10
C ILE A 201 -13.00 -10.54 -9.14
N VAL A 202 -11.99 -9.86 -9.66
CA VAL A 202 -12.16 -8.79 -10.66
C VAL A 202 -12.83 -9.33 -11.92
N PHE A 203 -12.38 -10.47 -12.44
CA PHE A 203 -12.99 -11.11 -13.61
C PHE A 203 -14.47 -11.46 -13.36
N ARG A 204 -14.79 -12.02 -12.19
CA ARG A 204 -16.17 -12.31 -11.78
C ARG A 204 -17.02 -11.05 -11.69
N LEU A 205 -16.52 -10.00 -11.03
CA LEU A 205 -17.22 -8.72 -10.93
C LEU A 205 -17.53 -8.12 -12.30
N LEU A 206 -16.56 -8.12 -13.22
CA LEU A 206 -16.78 -7.66 -14.59
C LEU A 206 -17.85 -8.47 -15.31
N ARG A 207 -17.83 -9.80 -15.17
CA ARG A 207 -18.88 -10.67 -15.73
C ARG A 207 -20.26 -10.37 -15.14
N TYR A 208 -20.35 -10.15 -13.84
CA TYR A 208 -21.61 -9.83 -13.16
C TYR A 208 -22.17 -8.49 -13.61
N ILE A 209 -21.32 -7.47 -13.72
CA ILE A 209 -21.71 -6.16 -14.25
C ILE A 209 -22.20 -6.28 -15.69
N ILE A 210 -21.47 -7.00 -16.57
CA ILE A 210 -21.86 -7.19 -17.97
C ILE A 210 -23.19 -7.95 -18.08
N SER A 211 -23.39 -9.00 -17.29
CA SER A 211 -24.63 -9.79 -17.29
C SER A 211 -25.83 -8.93 -16.87
N MET A 212 -25.68 -8.16 -15.79
CA MET A 212 -26.71 -7.22 -15.33
C MET A 212 -27.02 -6.18 -16.41
N LEU A 213 -26.00 -5.58 -17.03
CA LEU A 213 -26.22 -4.60 -18.11
C LEU A 213 -26.96 -5.21 -19.31
N ARG A 214 -26.66 -6.47 -19.67
CA ARG A 214 -27.36 -7.19 -20.75
C ARG A 214 -28.80 -7.57 -20.39
N SER A 215 -29.13 -7.77 -19.12
CA SER A 215 -30.52 -8.07 -18.73
C SER A 215 -31.42 -6.83 -18.71
N PHE A 216 -30.84 -5.63 -18.66
CA PHE A 216 -31.59 -4.35 -18.69
C PHE A 216 -31.69 -3.72 -20.09
N MET A 217 -30.92 -4.20 -21.07
CA MET A 217 -30.92 -3.74 -22.46
C MET A 217 -31.72 -4.71 -23.33
#